data_AF-A0ABD0Q8L8-F1
#
_entry.id   AF-A0ABD0Q8L8-F1
#
_cell.length_a   1.000
_cell.length_b   1.000
_cell.length_c   1.000
_cell.angle_alpha   90.00
_cell.angle_beta   90.00
_cell.angle_gamma   90.00
#
_symmetry.space_group_name_H-M   'P 1'
#
loop_
_entity.id
_entity.type
_entity.pdbx_description
1 polymer ?
#
loop_
_entity_poly.entity_id
_entity_poly.type
_entity_poly.pdbx_seq_one_letter_code
_entity_poly.pdbx_strand_id
1 'polypeptide(L)' 'NGTDGKKYKGERSPCVPSRVLHVRKVPIEVSEAEVVSLGIPFGKVTNLLMLKGKNQ' A
#
# COMPACT_ATOMS: atom_id res chain seq x y z
N ASN A 1 -22.80 6.63 35.40
CA ASN A 1 -22.95 7.61 34.30
C ASN A 1 -21.64 7.60 33.52
N GLY A 2 -21.46 7.03 32.34
CA GLY A 2 -22.40 6.76 31.26
C GLY A 2 -21.86 7.39 29.97
N THR A 3 -21.07 6.61 29.23
CA THR A 3 -20.72 6.73 27.80
C THR A 3 -19.89 7.92 27.29
N ASP A 4 -18.56 7.72 27.24
CA ASP A 4 -17.66 8.46 26.35
C ASP A 4 -17.70 7.81 24.96
N GLY A 5 -18.66 8.27 24.15
CA GLY A 5 -18.90 7.75 22.80
C GLY A 5 -17.81 8.20 21.83
N LYS A 6 -16.71 7.43 21.72
CA LYS A 6 -15.87 7.46 20.52
C LYS A 6 -16.72 6.99 19.33
N LYS A 7 -17.35 7.96 18.65
CA LYS A 7 -17.98 7.74 17.35
C LYS A 7 -16.89 7.34 16.37
N TYR A 8 -16.62 6.05 16.24
CA TYR A 8 -16.09 5.52 15.00
C TYR A 8 -17.10 5.94 13.93
N LYS A 9 -16.73 6.92 13.10
CA LYS A 9 -17.53 7.35 11.95
C LYS A 9 -17.70 6.12 11.03
N GLY A 10 -18.73 5.35 11.32
CA GLY A 10 -19.22 4.21 10.55
C GLY A 10 -20.01 4.68 9.34
N GLU A 11 -19.44 5.60 8.58
CA GLU A 11 -19.95 5.99 7.28
C GLU A 11 -18.75 6.00 6.34
N ARG A 12 -18.30 4.78 5.99
CA ARG A 12 -17.45 4.61 4.82
C ARG A 12 -18.36 4.96 3.63
N SER A 13 -18.26 6.19 3.13
CA SER A 13 -18.44 6.45 1.68
C SER A 13 -17.83 5.26 0.94
N PRO A 14 -18.37 4.72 -0.17
CA PRO A 14 -17.79 3.56 -0.82
C PRO A 14 -16.30 3.82 -1.03
N CYS A 15 -15.49 3.27 -0.13
CA CYS A 15 -14.11 3.68 0.02
C CYS A 15 -13.45 2.93 -1.09
N VAL A 16 -13.32 3.61 -2.24
CA VAL A 16 -12.61 3.06 -3.37
C VAL A 16 -11.27 2.52 -2.84
N PRO A 17 -10.91 1.27 -3.20
CA PRO A 17 -9.68 0.69 -2.70
C PRO A 17 -8.50 1.59 -3.09
N SER A 18 -7.50 1.63 -2.22
CA SER A 18 -6.27 2.38 -2.51
C SER A 18 -5.62 1.84 -3.78
N ARG A 19 -5.09 2.75 -4.61
CA ARG A 19 -4.27 2.40 -5.77
C ARG A 19 -2.82 2.05 -5.41
N VAL A 20 -2.49 2.04 -4.11
CA VAL A 20 -1.14 1.75 -3.58
C VAL A 20 -1.08 0.31 -3.08
N LEU A 21 -0.07 -0.43 -3.55
CA LEU A 21 0.25 -1.77 -3.07
C LEU A 21 1.53 -1.72 -2.23
N HIS A 22 1.50 -2.41 -1.09
CA HIS A 22 2.66 -2.57 -0.22
C HIS A 22 3.22 -3.99 -0.37
N VAL A 23 4.47 -4.10 -0.81
CA VAL A 23 5.16 -5.38 -1.03
C VAL A 23 6.23 -5.55 0.05
N ARG A 24 6.19 -6.68 0.77
CA ARG A 24 7.11 -7.03 1.86
C ARG A 24 8.01 -8.19 1.50
N LYS A 25 9.12 -8.31 2.26
CA LYS A 25 10.12 -9.38 2.11
C LYS A 25 10.71 -9.44 0.69
N VAL A 26 10.87 -8.27 0.07
CA VAL A 26 11.54 -8.16 -1.23
C VAL A 26 13.05 -8.27 -0.99
N PRO A 27 13.78 -9.13 -1.72
CA PRO A 27 15.23 -9.22 -1.62
C PRO A 27 15.91 -7.88 -1.95
N ILE A 28 17.01 -7.56 -1.26
CA ILE A 28 17.72 -6.27 -1.42
C ILE A 28 18.31 -6.08 -2.83
N GLU A 29 18.59 -7.18 -3.51
CA GLU A 29 19.18 -7.26 -4.84
C GLU A 29 18.21 -6.82 -5.94
N VAL A 30 16.91 -6.81 -5.64
CA VAL A 30 15.87 -6.47 -6.62
C VAL A 30 15.98 -5.00 -7.05
N SER A 31 15.86 -4.80 -8.36
CA SER A 31 15.84 -3.49 -9.00
C SER A 31 14.42 -2.91 -9.09
N GLU A 32 14.33 -1.60 -9.26
CA GLU A 32 13.06 -0.91 -9.47
C GLU A 32 12.31 -1.44 -10.70
N ALA A 33 13.04 -1.76 -11.77
CA ALA A 33 12.48 -2.27 -13.02
C ALA A 33 11.79 -3.62 -12.83
N GLU A 34 12.36 -4.51 -12.00
CA GLU A 34 11.76 -5.80 -11.68
C GLU A 34 10.50 -5.65 -10.83
N VAL A 35 10.44 -4.67 -9.92
CA VAL A 35 9.19 -4.42 -9.17
C VAL A 35 8.11 -3.80 -10.04
N VAL A 36 8.48 -2.92 -10.98
CA VAL A 36 7.54 -2.39 -11.97
C VAL A 36 7.02 -3.52 -12.87
N SER A 37 7.89 -4.42 -13.32
CA SER A 37 7.49 -5.51 -14.22
C SER A 37 6.46 -6.46 -13.59
N LEU A 38 6.50 -6.65 -12.27
CA LEU A 38 5.45 -7.38 -11.54
C LEU A 38 4.08 -6.69 -11.62
N GLY A 39 4.04 -5.36 -11.70
CA GLY A 39 2.81 -4.57 -11.74
C GLY A 39 2.21 -4.39 -13.13
N ILE A 40 3.03 -4.42 -14.19
CA ILE A 40 2.61 -4.20 -15.60
C ILE A 40 1.41 -5.07 -16.02
N PRO A 41 1.36 -6.38 -15.70
CA PRO A 41 0.23 -7.24 -16.07
C PRO A 41 -1.11 -6.79 -15.45
N PHE A 42 -1.07 -6.02 -14.36
CA PHE A 42 -2.24 -5.57 -13.61
C PHE A 42 -2.58 -4.10 -13.87
N GLY A 43 -1.81 -3.43 -14.73
CA GLY A 43 -2.06 -2.06 -15.15
C GLY A 43 -0.81 -1.18 -15.12
N LYS A 44 -1.01 0.10 -15.44
CA LYS A 44 0.08 1.08 -15.49
C LYS A 44 0.55 1.44 -14.08
N VAL A 45 1.80 1.16 -13.77
CA VAL A 45 2.48 1.67 -12.56
C VAL A 45 2.87 3.13 -12.79
N THR A 46 2.36 4.05 -11.97
CA THR A 46 2.62 5.49 -12.11
C THR A 46 3.56 6.05 -11.04
N ASN A 47 3.78 5.30 -9.96
CA ASN A 47 4.63 5.72 -8.86
C ASN A 47 5.25 4.47 -8.20
N LEU A 48 6.49 4.59 -7.74
CA LEU A 48 7.23 3.54 -7.05
C LEU A 48 8.03 4.16 -5.91
N LEU A 49 7.93 3.56 -4.73
CA LEU A 49 8.78 3.87 -3.58
C LEU A 49 9.44 2.58 -3.11
N MET A 50 10.78 2.53 -3.18
CA MET A 50 11.57 1.44 -2.63
C MET A 50 12.22 1.86 -1.32
N LEU A 51 12.01 1.06 -0.28
CA LEU A 51 12.69 1.21 1.00
C LEU A 51 13.82 0.18 1.08
N LYS A 52 15.04 0.59 0.70
CA LYS A 52 16.24 -0.25 0.80
C LYS A 52 16.94 0.01 2.14
N GLY A 53 16.90 -1.00 3.02
CA GLY A 53 17.49 -0.94 4.37
C GLY A 53 16.51 -0.40 5.44
N LYS A 54 16.50 -1.11 6.59
CA LYS A 54 15.53 -1.05 7.72
C LYS A 54 14.16 -1.69 7.44
N ASN A 55 13.73 -2.52 8.40
CA ASN A 55 12.50 -3.34 8.44
C ASN A 55 11.34 -2.86 7.54
N GLN A 56 11.21 -3.51 6.36
CA GLN A 56 10.17 -3.30 5.34
C GLN A 56 8.90 -4.11 5.61
#